data_AF-A0A7S2XJ43-F1
#
_entry.id   AF-A0A7S2XJ43-F1
#
_cell.length_a   1.000
_cell.length_b   1.000
_cell.length_c   1.000
_cell.angle_alpha   90.00
_cell.angle_beta   90.00
_cell.angle_gamma   90.00
#
_symmetry.space_group_name_H-M   'P 1'
#
loop_
_entity.id
_entity.type
_entity.pdbx_description
1 polymer ?
#
loop_
_entity_poly.entity_id
_entity_poly.type
_entity_poly.pdbx_seq_one_letter_code
_entity_poly.pdbx_strand_id
1 'polypeptide(L)'
;MRTPSSAIVLAMVWLFIMASAMAFAPALTTLGNRHGMVPTTSTRLEAVSPDLADAAMTVAGIFKPLEKEMAQGQFFINLGFSVGGLGIGFIQLPRLYGIIQTIRALASEGPTEGGEKLKLGPIASLIFPAPSEKDVLKVISKIPSSDRVIQLGSSQNFLAAKGYVVSQDFTEVLTKQGCNPLAVFAAFDALSSGKGAAVEPDVFDANVARWKVDGTDAFATDLQKSSLIRMGSYATLLLLLFIVTDLIVETGIAAYA
;
A
#
# COMPACT_ATOMS: atom_id res chain seq x y z
N MET A 1 -30.85 14.47 -19.20
CA MET A 1 -29.68 13.55 -19.16
C MET A 1 -30.06 12.38 -18.26
N ARG A 2 -30.03 11.14 -18.76
CA ARG A 2 -30.27 9.95 -17.92
C ARG A 2 -28.96 9.64 -17.20
N THR A 3 -28.95 9.73 -15.88
CA THR A 3 -27.86 9.21 -15.05
C THR A 3 -27.73 7.71 -15.33
N PRO A 4 -26.51 7.16 -15.42
CA PRO A 4 -26.33 5.71 -15.50
C PRO A 4 -27.06 5.08 -14.30
N SER A 5 -27.83 4.02 -14.56
CA SER A 5 -28.60 3.37 -13.49
C SER A 5 -27.65 2.92 -12.40
N SER A 6 -28.02 3.13 -11.14
CA SER A 6 -27.27 2.72 -9.95
C SER A 6 -26.79 1.26 -10.02
N ALA A 7 -27.52 0.40 -10.74
CA ALA A 7 -27.13 -0.98 -11.05
C ALA A 7 -25.80 -1.13 -11.81
N ILE A 8 -25.47 -0.21 -12.73
CA ILE A 8 -24.21 -0.23 -13.49
C ILE A 8 -23.05 0.16 -12.57
N VAL A 9 -23.25 1.17 -11.72
CA VAL A 9 -22.24 1.60 -10.74
C VAL A 9 -21.98 0.47 -9.74
N LEU A 10 -23.04 -0.18 -9.23
CA LEU A 10 -22.95 -1.35 -8.36
C LEU A 10 -22.21 -2.52 -9.02
N ALA A 11 -22.52 -2.84 -10.29
CA ALA A 11 -21.84 -3.90 -11.01
C ALA A 11 -20.33 -3.61 -11.21
N MET A 12 -19.98 -2.35 -11.47
CA MET A 12 -18.57 -1.94 -11.61
C MET A 12 -17.82 -1.98 -10.27
N VAL A 13 -18.45 -1.56 -9.17
CA VAL A 13 -17.87 -1.67 -7.82
C VAL A 13 -17.70 -3.14 -7.43
N TRP A 14 -18.67 -4.00 -7.72
CA TRP A 14 -18.58 -5.44 -7.42
C TRP A 14 -17.48 -6.12 -8.23
N LEU A 15 -17.36 -5.82 -9.52
CA LEU A 15 -16.27 -6.31 -10.38
C LEU A 15 -14.91 -5.84 -9.88
N PHE A 16 -14.80 -4.59 -9.41
CA PHE A 16 -13.56 -4.04 -8.88
C PHE A 16 -13.16 -4.66 -7.52
N ILE A 17 -14.13 -4.90 -6.63
CA ILE A 17 -13.91 -5.61 -5.36
C ILE A 17 -13.47 -7.05 -5.62
N MET A 18 -14.11 -7.76 -6.56
CA MET A 18 -13.71 -9.13 -6.92
C MET A 18 -12.32 -9.17 -7.55
N ALA A 19 -11.99 -8.23 -8.44
CA ALA A 19 -10.66 -8.13 -9.02
C ALA A 19 -9.58 -7.84 -7.96
N SER A 20 -9.90 -6.99 -6.97
CA SER A 20 -9.02 -6.69 -5.84
C SER A 20 -8.86 -7.91 -4.92
N ALA A 21 -9.94 -8.60 -4.57
CA ALA A 21 -9.91 -9.80 -3.74
C ALA A 21 -9.10 -10.93 -4.39
N MET A 22 -9.19 -11.09 -5.71
CA MET A 22 -8.38 -12.05 -6.47
C MET A 22 -6.88 -11.67 -6.51
N ALA A 23 -6.55 -10.38 -6.49
CA ALA A 23 -5.16 -9.91 -6.41
C ALA A 23 -4.56 -10.06 -4.99
N PHE A 24 -5.39 -10.05 -3.95
CA PHE A 24 -4.97 -10.20 -2.54
C PHE A 24 -5.03 -11.65 -2.01
N ALA A 25 -5.76 -12.55 -2.68
CA ALA A 25 -5.87 -13.96 -2.28
C ALA A 25 -4.51 -14.69 -2.12
N PRO A 26 -3.48 -14.47 -2.98
CA PRO A 26 -2.17 -15.12 -2.81
C PRO A 26 -1.40 -14.63 -1.58
N ALA A 27 -1.66 -13.39 -1.13
CA ALA A 27 -1.00 -12.81 0.04
C ALA A 27 -1.54 -13.37 1.35
N LEU A 28 -2.83 -13.74 1.38
CA LEU A 28 -3.49 -14.33 2.55
C LEU A 28 -3.20 -15.83 2.70
N THR A 29 -3.10 -16.59 1.61
CA THR A 29 -2.70 -18.02 1.66
C THR A 29 -1.25 -18.20 2.09
N THR A 30 -0.38 -17.23 1.80
CA THR A 30 1.04 -17.27 2.24
C THR A 30 1.20 -16.96 3.74
N LEU A 31 0.25 -16.23 4.34
CA LEU A 31 0.19 -15.98 5.79
C LEU A 31 -0.40 -17.17 6.57
N GLY A 32 -1.26 -17.98 5.95
CA GLY A 32 -1.87 -19.16 6.58
C GLY A 32 -0.95 -20.40 6.68
N ASN A 33 0.08 -20.51 5.85
CA ASN A 33 0.94 -21.70 5.77
C ASN A 33 2.13 -21.73 6.76
N ARG A 34 2.26 -20.74 7.67
CA ARG A 34 3.36 -20.69 8.66
C ARG A 34 3.05 -21.29 10.04
N HIS A 35 1.87 -21.91 10.23
CA HIS A 35 1.60 -22.72 11.42
C HIS A 35 1.17 -24.14 11.00
N GLY A 36 1.99 -25.12 11.37
CA GLY A 36 1.85 -26.51 10.96
C GLY A 36 0.76 -27.29 11.70
N MET A 37 0.14 -28.21 10.94
CA MET A 37 -0.61 -29.44 11.30
C MET A 37 -1.88 -29.26 12.17
N VAL A 38 -3.06 -29.74 11.77
CA VAL A 38 -3.45 -31.12 11.40
C VAL A 38 -4.55 -31.12 10.31
N PRO A 39 -4.59 -32.10 9.38
CA PRO A 39 -5.61 -32.19 8.35
C PRO A 39 -6.85 -32.94 8.87
N THR A 40 -8.01 -32.29 8.84
CA THR A 40 -9.30 -32.99 8.86
C THR A 40 -10.07 -32.68 7.59
N THR A 41 -10.02 -33.64 6.69
CA THR A 41 -10.97 -33.85 5.59
C THR A 41 -12.37 -33.95 6.19
N SER A 42 -13.27 -33.05 5.83
CA SER A 42 -14.72 -33.27 5.93
C SER A 42 -15.43 -32.33 4.96
N THR A 43 -15.91 -32.96 3.88
CA THR A 43 -17.01 -32.55 3.03
C THR A 43 -18.18 -31.99 3.85
N ARG A 44 -18.44 -30.68 3.74
CA ARG A 44 -19.79 -30.12 3.98
C ARG A 44 -19.94 -28.76 3.30
N LEU A 45 -20.26 -28.83 2.01
CA LEU A 45 -20.76 -27.71 1.21
C LEU A 45 -22.28 -27.69 1.40
N GLU A 46 -22.74 -27.38 2.60
CA GLU A 46 -24.17 -27.23 2.92
C GLU A 46 -24.33 -26.35 4.17
N ALA A 47 -25.33 -25.47 4.11
CA ALA A 47 -25.62 -24.36 5.02
C ALA A 47 -24.74 -23.10 4.84
N VAL A 48 -25.00 -22.37 3.74
CA VAL A 48 -24.98 -20.91 3.82
C VAL A 48 -25.96 -20.55 4.96
N SER A 49 -25.43 -20.01 6.05
CA SER A 49 -26.25 -19.64 7.19
C SER A 49 -27.27 -18.57 6.78
N PRO A 50 -28.50 -18.60 7.33
CA PRO A 50 -29.48 -17.54 7.10
C PRO A 50 -28.94 -16.14 7.46
N ASP A 51 -27.90 -16.06 8.31
CA ASP A 51 -27.21 -14.81 8.67
C ASP A 51 -26.49 -14.14 7.51
N LEU A 52 -26.05 -14.85 6.46
CA LEU A 52 -25.43 -14.20 5.29
C LEU A 52 -26.47 -13.56 4.36
N ALA A 53 -27.67 -14.17 4.28
CA ALA A 53 -28.81 -13.59 3.59
C ALA A 53 -29.37 -12.39 4.35
N ASP A 54 -29.37 -12.43 5.68
CA ASP A 54 -29.73 -11.29 6.53
C ASP A 54 -28.67 -10.17 6.51
N ALA A 55 -27.38 -10.51 6.44
CA ALA A 55 -26.32 -9.51 6.20
C ALA A 55 -26.43 -8.88 4.81
N ALA A 56 -26.77 -9.66 3.78
CA ALA A 56 -27.06 -9.15 2.44
C ALA A 56 -28.35 -8.32 2.38
N MET A 57 -29.37 -8.67 3.17
CA MET A 57 -30.59 -7.86 3.35
C MET A 57 -30.37 -6.63 4.23
N THR A 58 -29.33 -6.63 5.07
CA THR A 58 -28.91 -5.44 5.83
C THR A 58 -28.18 -4.46 4.89
N VAL A 59 -27.40 -4.97 3.92
CA VAL A 59 -26.84 -4.17 2.82
C VAL A 59 -27.94 -3.69 1.86
N ALA A 60 -28.97 -4.50 1.59
CA ALA A 60 -30.16 -4.05 0.84
C ALA A 60 -31.05 -3.07 1.64
N GLY A 61 -31.00 -3.16 2.98
CA GLY A 61 -31.66 -2.25 3.93
C GLY A 61 -31.04 -0.86 3.99
N ILE A 62 -29.83 -0.68 3.44
CA ILE A 62 -29.23 0.64 3.17
C ILE A 62 -30.04 1.41 2.11
N PHE A 63 -30.85 0.73 1.29
CA PHE A 63 -31.56 1.32 0.14
C PHE A 63 -33.09 1.32 0.27
N LYS A 64 -33.65 1.21 1.47
CA LYS A 64 -35.07 1.55 1.66
C LYS A 64 -35.24 3.06 1.47
N PRO A 65 -36.33 3.55 0.83
CA PRO A 65 -36.63 4.98 0.82
C PRO A 65 -36.74 5.43 2.27
N LEU A 66 -35.74 6.20 2.70
CA LEU A 66 -35.67 6.67 4.06
C LEU A 66 -36.71 7.78 4.23
N GLU A 67 -37.49 7.73 5.31
CA GLU A 67 -38.30 8.88 5.69
C GLU A 67 -37.40 10.10 5.89
N LYS A 68 -37.87 11.28 5.45
CA LYS A 68 -37.07 12.50 5.34
C LYS A 68 -36.30 12.86 6.62
N GLU A 69 -36.89 12.65 7.79
CA GLU A 69 -36.23 12.90 9.09
C GLU A 69 -35.12 11.90 9.40
N MET A 70 -35.31 10.61 9.11
CA MET A 70 -34.22 9.63 9.20
C MET A 70 -33.13 9.93 8.16
N ALA A 71 -33.49 10.45 6.97
CA ALA A 71 -32.55 10.70 5.88
C ALA A 71 -31.59 11.82 6.26
N GLN A 72 -32.10 12.86 6.92
CA GLN A 72 -31.30 13.95 7.48
C GLN A 72 -30.34 13.45 8.56
N GLY A 73 -30.81 12.59 9.48
CA GLY A 73 -29.95 11.98 10.50
C GLY A 73 -28.82 11.13 9.91
N GLN A 74 -29.14 10.24 8.97
CA GLN A 74 -28.14 9.43 8.28
C GLN A 74 -27.18 10.27 7.44
N PHE A 75 -27.67 11.34 6.79
CA PHE A 75 -26.82 12.29 6.07
C PHE A 75 -25.77 12.91 7.00
N PHE A 76 -26.12 13.39 8.20
CA PHE A 76 -25.13 13.99 9.11
C PHE A 76 -24.16 12.97 9.69
N ILE A 77 -24.59 11.73 9.96
CA ILE A 77 -23.71 10.65 10.41
C ILE A 77 -22.71 10.31 9.30
N ASN A 78 -23.21 10.07 8.08
CA ASN A 78 -22.38 9.75 6.92
C ASN A 78 -21.44 10.91 6.60
N LEU A 79 -21.93 12.16 6.58
CA LEU A 79 -21.12 13.35 6.37
C LEU A 79 -20.04 13.47 7.46
N GLY A 80 -20.36 13.23 8.74
CA GLY A 80 -19.40 13.27 9.84
C GLY A 80 -18.27 12.25 9.69
N PHE A 81 -18.59 10.99 9.39
CA PHE A 81 -17.59 9.96 9.09
C PHE A 81 -16.80 10.28 7.83
N SER A 82 -17.47 10.84 6.82
CA SER A 82 -16.87 11.18 5.53
C SER A 82 -15.89 12.32 5.64
N VAL A 83 -16.18 13.39 6.38
CA VAL A 83 -15.27 14.54 6.53
C VAL A 83 -13.96 14.11 7.20
N GLY A 84 -14.03 13.18 8.16
CA GLY A 84 -12.84 12.56 8.75
C GLY A 84 -12.04 11.71 7.76
N GLY A 85 -12.71 10.81 7.02
CA GLY A 85 -12.06 9.90 6.06
C GLY A 85 -11.55 10.59 4.80
N LEU A 86 -12.36 11.48 4.21
CA LEU A 86 -12.01 12.33 3.08
C LEU A 86 -10.83 13.23 3.44
N GLY A 87 -10.84 13.85 4.63
CA GLY A 87 -9.73 14.70 5.09
C GLY A 87 -8.39 13.98 5.09
N ILE A 88 -8.34 12.75 5.60
CA ILE A 88 -7.13 11.92 5.56
C ILE A 88 -6.79 11.53 4.12
N GLY A 89 -7.78 11.14 3.32
CA GLY A 89 -7.57 10.75 1.92
C GLY A 89 -6.99 11.87 1.04
N PHE A 90 -7.48 13.10 1.20
CA PHE A 90 -7.02 14.27 0.46
C PHE A 90 -5.58 14.66 0.80
N ILE A 91 -5.09 14.36 2.00
CA ILE A 91 -3.69 14.63 2.39
C ILE A 91 -2.74 13.58 1.76
N GLN A 92 -3.21 12.36 1.52
CA GLN A 92 -2.37 11.26 1.04
C GLN A 92 -2.09 11.33 -0.49
N LEU A 93 -3.02 11.85 -1.30
CA LEU A 93 -2.82 11.95 -2.75
C LEU A 93 -1.67 12.91 -3.15
N PRO A 94 -1.57 14.14 -2.61
CA PRO A 94 -0.42 15.01 -2.84
C PRO A 94 0.90 14.39 -2.35
N ARG A 95 0.85 13.64 -1.24
CA ARG A 95 2.02 12.95 -0.70
C ARG A 95 2.55 11.87 -1.66
N LEU A 96 1.67 11.05 -2.24
CA LEU A 96 2.07 10.08 -3.26
C LEU A 96 2.71 10.78 -4.46
N TYR A 97 2.07 11.83 -4.95
CA TYR A 97 2.57 12.59 -6.08
C TYR A 97 3.97 13.17 -5.79
N GLY A 98 4.16 13.75 -4.61
CA GLY A 98 5.46 14.25 -4.15
C GLY A 98 6.52 13.16 -4.12
N ILE A 99 6.19 11.97 -3.60
CA ILE A 99 7.12 10.82 -3.59
C ILE A 99 7.51 10.40 -5.01
N ILE A 100 6.55 10.29 -5.94
CA ILE A 100 6.84 9.93 -7.33
C ILE A 100 7.72 11.00 -7.99
N GLN A 101 7.46 12.28 -7.73
CA GLN A 101 8.31 13.36 -8.22
C GLN A 101 9.73 13.27 -7.66
N THR A 102 9.88 13.02 -6.35
CA THR A 102 11.20 12.81 -5.74
C THR A 102 11.92 11.64 -6.38
N ILE A 103 11.27 10.48 -6.54
CA ILE A 103 11.86 9.30 -7.19
C ILE A 103 12.33 9.64 -8.62
N ARG A 104 11.52 10.38 -9.38
CA ARG A 104 11.89 10.79 -10.76
C ARG A 104 13.03 11.79 -10.78
N ALA A 105 13.09 12.72 -9.83
CA ALA A 105 14.20 13.67 -9.71
C ALA A 105 15.51 12.93 -9.40
N LEU A 106 15.47 11.96 -8.49
CA LEU A 106 16.64 11.14 -8.13
C LEU A 106 17.18 10.29 -9.29
N ALA A 107 16.39 10.05 -10.34
CA ALA A 107 16.81 9.25 -11.48
C ALA A 107 17.92 9.89 -12.31
N SER A 108 18.11 11.21 -12.21
CA SER A 108 19.18 11.95 -12.87
C SER A 108 20.29 12.38 -11.90
N GLU A 109 20.24 11.93 -10.65
CA GLU A 109 21.15 12.36 -9.60
C GLU A 109 22.11 11.27 -9.16
N GLY A 110 23.33 11.69 -8.85
CA GLY A 110 24.37 10.88 -8.22
C GLY A 110 25.22 10.04 -9.19
N PRO A 111 26.29 9.43 -8.67
CA PRO A 111 27.15 8.55 -9.44
C PRO A 111 26.36 7.30 -9.84
N THR A 112 26.39 6.94 -11.12
CA THR A 112 25.93 5.63 -11.60
C THR A 112 27.13 4.81 -12.01
N GLU A 113 27.17 3.56 -11.57
CA GLU A 113 28.14 2.55 -12.02
C GLU A 113 27.79 2.01 -13.42
N GLY A 114 26.63 2.40 -13.96
CA GLY A 114 26.08 1.94 -15.24
C GLY A 114 25.81 0.43 -15.27
N GLY A 115 25.28 -0.05 -16.39
CA GLY A 115 25.01 -1.48 -16.60
C GLY A 115 23.58 -1.75 -17.04
N GLU A 116 23.20 -3.04 -17.05
CA GLU A 116 21.83 -3.46 -17.35
C GLU A 116 20.85 -2.85 -16.34
N LYS A 117 19.69 -2.42 -16.84
CA LYS A 117 18.62 -1.91 -15.99
C LYS A 117 17.97 -3.09 -15.28
N LEU A 118 17.69 -2.93 -13.99
CA LEU A 118 17.00 -3.94 -13.22
C LEU A 118 15.64 -4.25 -13.87
N LYS A 119 15.33 -5.54 -14.05
CA LYS A 119 14.06 -5.98 -14.63
C LYS A 119 12.95 -5.82 -13.60
N LEU A 120 12.29 -4.67 -13.65
CA LEU A 120 11.14 -4.37 -12.82
C LEU A 120 9.84 -4.81 -13.51
N GLY A 121 8.91 -5.36 -12.72
CA GLY A 121 7.56 -5.62 -13.19
C GLY A 121 6.83 -4.33 -13.61
N PRO A 122 5.70 -4.44 -14.32
CA PRO A 122 5.01 -3.30 -14.92
C PRO A 122 4.56 -2.25 -13.88
N ILE A 123 4.10 -2.69 -12.70
CA ILE A 123 3.64 -1.79 -11.64
C ILE A 123 4.81 -1.05 -10.98
N ALA A 124 5.90 -1.78 -10.68
CA ALA A 124 7.11 -1.17 -10.11
C ALA A 124 7.72 -0.13 -11.07
N SER A 125 7.70 -0.41 -12.37
CA SER A 125 8.20 0.49 -13.41
C SER A 125 7.40 1.79 -13.56
N LEU A 126 6.14 1.82 -13.09
CA LEU A 126 5.30 3.03 -13.10
C LEU A 126 5.75 4.04 -12.03
N ILE A 127 6.19 3.53 -10.88
CA ILE A 127 6.62 4.32 -9.73
C ILE A 127 8.11 4.64 -9.83
N PHE A 128 8.91 3.61 -10.14
CA PHE A 128 10.36 3.68 -10.16
C PHE A 128 10.90 3.66 -11.59
N PRO A 129 11.72 4.66 -11.98
CA PRO A 129 12.62 4.46 -13.10
C PRO A 129 13.59 3.33 -12.73
N ALA A 130 13.81 2.38 -13.65
CA ALA A 130 14.60 1.20 -13.35
C ALA A 130 16.05 1.56 -12.98
N PRO A 131 16.51 1.30 -11.74
CA PRO A 131 17.88 1.54 -11.35
C PRO A 131 18.81 0.56 -12.08
N SER A 132 20.09 0.91 -12.21
CA SER A 132 21.08 -0.03 -12.75
C SER A 132 21.34 -1.17 -11.76
N GLU A 133 21.49 -2.38 -12.28
CA GLU A 133 21.77 -3.56 -11.46
C GLU A 133 23.06 -3.41 -10.63
N LYS A 134 24.10 -2.81 -11.20
CA LYS A 134 25.37 -2.56 -10.48
C LYS A 134 25.20 -1.57 -9.34
N ASP A 135 24.37 -0.54 -9.54
CA ASP A 135 24.05 0.43 -8.49
C ASP A 135 23.34 -0.26 -7.32
N VAL A 136 22.42 -1.18 -7.62
CA VAL A 136 21.72 -1.99 -6.62
C VAL A 136 22.68 -2.93 -5.88
N LEU A 137 23.55 -3.64 -6.59
CA LEU A 137 24.57 -4.49 -5.95
C LEU A 137 25.54 -3.70 -5.06
N LYS A 138 25.93 -2.50 -5.50
CA LYS A 138 26.75 -1.58 -4.70
C LYS A 138 26.02 -1.15 -3.43
N VAL A 139 24.71 -0.90 -3.51
CA VAL A 139 23.89 -0.62 -2.33
C VAL A 139 23.84 -1.85 -1.42
N ILE A 140 23.45 -3.02 -1.92
CA ILE A 140 23.34 -4.27 -1.13
C ILE A 140 24.65 -4.60 -0.39
N SER A 141 25.80 -4.44 -1.06
CA SER A 141 27.11 -4.70 -0.46
C SER A 141 27.50 -3.68 0.62
N LYS A 142 27.03 -2.43 0.52
CA LYS A 142 27.35 -1.35 1.44
C LYS A 142 26.32 -1.12 2.55
N ILE A 143 25.13 -1.73 2.47
CA ILE A 143 24.14 -1.62 3.55
C ILE A 143 24.75 -2.12 4.87
N PRO A 144 24.90 -1.24 5.87
CA PRO A 144 25.37 -1.63 7.19
C PRO A 144 24.23 -2.28 7.99
N SER A 145 24.54 -2.85 9.16
CA SER A 145 23.51 -3.38 10.05
C SER A 145 22.55 -2.29 10.54
N SER A 146 21.34 -2.68 10.94
CA SER A 146 20.33 -1.78 11.52
C SER A 146 20.91 -0.92 12.65
N ASP A 147 21.59 -1.52 13.62
CA ASP A 147 22.27 -0.85 14.73
C ASP A 147 23.22 0.25 14.26
N ARG A 148 23.96 -0.02 13.18
CA ARG A 148 24.94 0.93 12.67
C ARG A 148 24.27 2.10 11.96
N VAL A 149 23.16 1.87 11.27
CA VAL A 149 22.34 2.96 10.72
C VAL A 149 21.79 3.83 11.85
N ILE A 150 21.27 3.23 12.91
CA ILE A 150 20.71 3.94 14.07
C ILE A 150 21.79 4.78 14.77
N GLN A 151 23.00 4.23 14.96
CA GLN A 151 24.11 4.96 15.58
C GLN A 151 24.65 6.11 14.73
N LEU A 152 24.63 5.96 13.41
CA LEU A 152 25.10 6.99 12.48
C LEU A 152 24.01 8.03 12.15
N GLY A 153 22.76 7.66 12.40
CA GLY A 153 21.59 8.51 12.20
C GLY A 153 21.59 9.71 13.14
N SER A 154 21.07 10.83 12.64
CA SER A 154 20.89 12.06 13.43
C SER A 154 19.42 12.31 13.76
N SER A 155 18.50 11.47 13.27
CA SER A 155 17.07 11.65 13.46
C SER A 155 16.66 11.53 14.93
N GLN A 156 15.96 12.54 15.44
CA GLN A 156 15.42 12.57 16.79
C GLN A 156 13.92 12.24 16.85
N ASN A 157 13.39 11.59 15.81
CA ASN A 157 11.96 11.27 15.78
C ASN A 157 11.62 10.09 16.72
N PHE A 158 10.34 9.96 17.06
CA PHE A 158 9.86 8.91 17.97
C PHE A 158 10.26 7.50 17.53
N LEU A 159 10.28 7.24 16.22
CA LEU A 159 10.63 5.93 15.67
C LEU A 159 12.12 5.64 15.83
N ALA A 160 13.00 6.61 15.56
CA ALA A 160 14.43 6.51 15.84
C ALA A 160 14.69 6.29 17.33
N ALA A 161 13.98 7.02 18.21
CA ALA A 161 14.08 6.84 19.65
C ALA A 161 13.63 5.45 20.13
N LYS A 162 12.77 4.77 19.35
CA LYS A 162 12.36 3.37 19.59
C LYS A 162 13.28 2.34 18.91
N GLY A 163 14.37 2.79 18.29
CA GLY A 163 15.33 1.92 17.62
C GLY A 163 14.90 1.48 16.22
N TYR A 164 13.95 2.15 15.57
CA TYR A 164 13.64 1.87 14.17
C TYR A 164 14.65 2.53 13.23
N VAL A 165 14.90 1.88 12.10
CA VAL A 165 15.71 2.46 11.02
C VAL A 165 14.86 3.44 10.22
N VAL A 166 15.21 4.72 10.26
CA VAL A 166 14.48 5.80 9.59
C VAL A 166 15.02 6.02 8.17
N SER A 167 14.12 6.34 7.23
CA SER A 167 14.46 6.56 5.81
C SER A 167 15.56 7.61 5.60
N GLN A 168 15.48 8.71 6.35
CA GLN A 168 16.43 9.82 6.25
C GLN A 168 17.84 9.40 6.65
N ASP A 169 18.00 8.76 7.80
CA ASP A 169 19.30 8.30 8.29
C ASP A 169 19.90 7.24 7.35
N PHE A 170 19.09 6.29 6.90
CA PHE A 170 19.52 5.27 5.95
C PHE A 170 20.03 5.88 4.64
N THR A 171 19.26 6.84 4.10
CA THR A 171 19.63 7.50 2.84
C THR A 171 20.91 8.31 2.99
N GLU A 172 21.01 9.09 4.06
CA GLU A 172 22.20 9.91 4.34
C GLU A 172 23.47 9.06 4.49
N VAL A 173 23.40 7.95 5.23
CA VAL A 173 24.53 7.05 5.46
C VAL A 173 25.04 6.46 4.14
N LEU A 174 24.16 5.97 3.28
CA LEU A 174 24.56 5.32 2.02
C LEU A 174 24.95 6.32 0.93
N THR A 175 24.28 7.48 0.85
CA THR A 175 24.68 8.54 -0.08
C THR A 175 26.06 9.08 0.26
N LYS A 176 26.39 9.24 1.56
CA LYS A 176 27.77 9.59 2.00
C LYS A 176 28.82 8.54 1.62
N GLN A 177 28.42 7.28 1.44
CA GLN A 177 29.28 6.21 0.95
C GLN A 177 29.36 6.13 -0.59
N GLY A 178 28.81 7.11 -1.30
CA GLY A 178 28.85 7.22 -2.75
C GLY A 178 27.94 6.22 -3.47
N CYS A 179 26.86 5.76 -2.83
CA CYS A 179 25.82 4.97 -3.48
C CYS A 179 24.88 5.88 -4.29
N ASN A 180 24.34 5.33 -5.38
CA ASN A 180 23.36 6.03 -6.21
C ASN A 180 22.08 6.35 -5.38
N PRO A 181 21.64 7.61 -5.29
CA PRO A 181 20.47 8.00 -4.50
C PRO A 181 19.17 7.29 -4.89
N LEU A 182 18.94 7.05 -6.19
CA LEU A 182 17.77 6.30 -6.66
C LEU A 182 17.80 4.86 -6.15
N ALA A 183 18.95 4.19 -6.24
CA ALA A 183 19.10 2.81 -5.76
C ALA A 183 18.96 2.72 -4.23
N VAL A 184 19.48 3.70 -3.50
CA VAL A 184 19.33 3.79 -2.03
C VAL A 184 17.86 3.98 -1.65
N PHE A 185 17.15 4.89 -2.32
CA PHE A 185 15.72 5.09 -2.07
C PHE A 185 14.92 3.82 -2.38
N ALA A 186 15.19 3.17 -3.51
CA ALA A 186 14.53 1.91 -3.89
C ALA A 186 14.79 0.81 -2.86
N ALA A 187 16.02 0.71 -2.32
CA ALA A 187 16.34 -0.22 -1.25
C ALA A 187 15.54 0.05 0.02
N PHE A 188 15.44 1.31 0.45
CA PHE A 188 14.63 1.62 1.62
C PHE A 188 13.13 1.34 1.39
N ASP A 189 12.63 1.61 0.18
CA ASP A 189 11.24 1.33 -0.18
C ASP A 189 10.91 -0.16 -0.10
N ALA A 190 11.79 -1.00 -0.64
CA ALA A 190 11.69 -2.45 -0.57
C ALA A 190 11.77 -2.96 0.88
N LEU A 191 12.73 -2.45 1.69
CA LEU A 191 12.86 -2.81 3.11
C LEU A 191 11.63 -2.42 3.94
N SER A 192 11.04 -1.26 3.64
CA SER A 192 9.84 -0.77 4.32
C SER A 192 8.54 -1.38 3.81
N SER A 193 8.59 -2.29 2.82
CA SER A 193 7.41 -2.85 2.15
C SER A 193 6.44 -1.76 1.66
N GLY A 194 6.98 -0.62 1.22
CA GLY A 194 6.20 0.50 0.67
C GLY A 194 5.62 1.44 1.73
N LYS A 195 5.86 1.22 3.03
CA LYS A 195 5.40 2.08 4.14
C LYS A 195 6.23 3.36 4.30
N GLY A 196 7.49 3.35 3.83
CA GLY A 196 8.29 4.54 3.52
C GLY A 196 8.85 5.37 4.69
N ALA A 197 8.38 5.22 5.93
CA ALA A 197 8.83 6.07 7.05
C ALA A 197 9.95 5.44 7.88
N ALA A 198 9.80 4.17 8.24
CA ALA A 198 10.73 3.45 9.10
C ALA A 198 10.63 1.93 8.90
N VAL A 199 11.66 1.21 9.30
CA VAL A 199 11.73 -0.25 9.24
C VAL A 199 12.18 -0.78 10.61
N GLU A 200 11.56 -1.87 11.04
CA GLU A 200 11.95 -2.58 12.26
C GLU A 200 13.33 -3.24 12.06
N PRO A 201 14.24 -3.19 13.06
CA PRO A 201 15.60 -3.74 12.94
C PRO A 201 15.65 -5.20 12.49
N ASP A 202 14.82 -6.06 13.07
CA ASP A 202 14.81 -7.50 12.76
C ASP A 202 14.41 -7.75 11.30
N VAL A 203 13.39 -7.03 10.81
CA VAL A 203 12.93 -7.12 9.42
C VAL A 203 13.98 -6.56 8.47
N PHE A 204 14.64 -5.46 8.88
CA PHE A 204 15.71 -4.84 8.12
C PHE A 204 16.88 -5.81 7.92
N ASP A 205 17.44 -6.35 9.00
CA ASP A 205 18.62 -7.21 8.95
C ASP A 205 18.32 -8.54 8.26
N ALA A 206 17.12 -9.12 8.47
CA ALA A 206 16.70 -10.34 7.78
C ALA A 206 16.61 -10.15 6.25
N ASN A 207 16.02 -9.05 5.79
CA ASN A 207 15.91 -8.76 4.36
C ASN A 207 17.27 -8.43 3.74
N VAL A 208 18.11 -7.65 4.43
CA VAL A 208 19.47 -7.34 3.96
C VAL A 208 20.32 -8.60 3.88
N ALA A 209 20.26 -9.49 4.87
CA ALA A 209 20.96 -10.77 4.84
C ALA A 209 20.50 -11.61 3.65
N ARG A 210 19.19 -11.67 3.38
CA ARG A 210 18.64 -12.35 2.21
C ARG A 210 19.16 -11.76 0.90
N TRP A 211 19.16 -10.43 0.76
CA TRP A 211 19.68 -9.77 -0.44
C TRP A 211 21.17 -10.01 -0.67
N LYS A 212 21.96 -10.17 0.39
CA LYS A 212 23.38 -10.50 0.29
C LYS A 212 23.62 -11.93 -0.23
N VAL A 213 22.65 -12.84 -0.06
CA VAL A 213 22.72 -14.23 -0.54
C VAL A 213 22.11 -14.35 -1.94
N ASP A 214 20.89 -13.84 -2.12
CA ASP A 214 20.08 -14.02 -3.33
C ASP A 214 20.28 -12.90 -4.36
N GLY A 215 21.04 -11.86 -4.02
CA GLY A 215 21.40 -10.76 -4.91
C GLY A 215 20.23 -9.87 -5.35
N THR A 216 20.28 -9.47 -6.61
CA THR A 216 19.36 -8.51 -7.24
C THR A 216 17.97 -9.06 -7.48
N ASP A 217 17.80 -10.39 -7.56
CA ASP A 217 16.50 -11.04 -7.78
C ASP A 217 15.58 -10.92 -6.56
N ALA A 218 16.10 -11.19 -5.36
CA ALA A 218 15.35 -11.00 -4.11
C ALA A 218 14.99 -9.53 -3.89
N PHE A 219 15.94 -8.62 -4.18
CA PHE A 219 15.68 -7.18 -4.15
C PHE A 219 14.56 -6.77 -5.11
N ALA A 220 14.62 -7.22 -6.37
CA ALA A 220 13.61 -6.87 -7.37
C ALA A 220 12.22 -7.38 -6.97
N THR A 221 12.15 -8.59 -6.39
CA THR A 221 10.92 -9.18 -5.87
C THR A 221 10.31 -8.34 -4.74
N ASP A 222 11.14 -7.90 -3.79
CA ASP A 222 10.67 -7.06 -2.68
C ASP A 222 10.24 -5.67 -3.14
N LEU A 223 10.98 -5.07 -4.07
CA LEU A 223 10.63 -3.76 -4.63
C LEU A 223 9.34 -3.82 -5.46
N GLN A 224 9.10 -4.93 -6.16
CA GLN A 224 7.83 -5.16 -6.84
C GLN A 224 6.69 -5.30 -5.84
N LYS A 225 6.91 -6.06 -4.77
CA LYS A 225 5.93 -6.24 -3.69
C LYS A 225 5.63 -4.92 -2.98
N SER A 226 6.65 -4.11 -2.67
CA SER A 226 6.47 -2.79 -2.03
C SER A 226 5.66 -1.86 -2.93
N SER A 227 6.00 -1.82 -4.22
CA SER A 227 5.30 -1.01 -5.23
C SER A 227 3.83 -1.44 -5.37
N LEU A 228 3.57 -2.75 -5.39
CA LEU A 228 2.21 -3.30 -5.47
C LEU A 228 1.39 -2.95 -4.24
N ILE A 229 1.95 -3.12 -3.03
CA ILE A 229 1.28 -2.78 -1.78
C ILE A 229 0.97 -1.27 -1.75
N ARG A 230 1.93 -0.44 -2.15
CA ARG A 230 1.75 1.01 -2.21
C ARG A 230 0.62 1.38 -3.16
N MET A 231 0.69 0.97 -4.42
CA MET A 231 -0.35 1.28 -5.41
C MET A 231 -1.71 0.72 -5.00
N GLY A 232 -1.75 -0.50 -4.45
CA GLY A 232 -2.96 -1.12 -3.92
C GLY A 232 -3.58 -0.28 -2.81
N SER A 233 -2.78 0.18 -1.85
CA SER A 233 -3.29 1.02 -0.76
C SER A 233 -3.92 2.33 -1.24
N TYR A 234 -3.32 2.98 -2.25
CA TYR A 234 -3.89 4.19 -2.84
C TYR A 234 -5.10 3.91 -3.71
N ALA A 235 -5.13 2.80 -4.46
CA ALA A 235 -6.29 2.39 -5.22
C ALA A 235 -7.48 2.07 -4.30
N THR A 236 -7.24 1.35 -3.20
CA THR A 236 -8.25 1.09 -2.17
C THR A 236 -8.72 2.38 -1.53
N LEU A 237 -7.81 3.31 -1.20
CA LEU A 237 -8.19 4.62 -0.67
C LEU A 237 -9.09 5.37 -1.65
N LEU A 238 -8.73 5.47 -2.92
CA LEU A 238 -9.55 6.12 -3.95
C LEU A 238 -10.92 5.48 -4.10
N LEU A 239 -11.00 4.14 -4.06
CA LEU A 239 -12.26 3.42 -4.08
C LEU A 239 -13.14 3.78 -2.88
N LEU A 240 -12.56 3.80 -1.68
CA LEU A 240 -13.29 4.18 -0.47
C LEU A 240 -13.78 5.63 -0.53
N LEU A 241 -12.94 6.56 -1.02
CA LEU A 241 -13.35 7.97 -1.20
C LEU A 241 -14.52 8.08 -2.20
N PHE A 242 -14.51 7.28 -3.26
CA PHE A 242 -15.59 7.25 -4.25
C PHE A 242 -16.89 6.73 -3.64
N ILE A 243 -16.86 5.58 -2.96
CA ILE A 243 -18.04 4.98 -2.29
C ILE A 243 -18.63 5.96 -1.28
N VAL A 244 -17.77 6.58 -0.47
CA VAL A 244 -18.19 7.54 0.56
C VAL A 244 -18.82 8.78 -0.07
N THR A 245 -18.24 9.31 -1.14
CA THR A 245 -18.79 10.47 -1.85
C THR A 245 -20.16 10.16 -2.47
N ASP A 246 -20.30 8.98 -3.08
CA ASP A 246 -21.57 8.51 -3.65
C ASP A 246 -22.66 8.42 -2.56
N LEU A 247 -22.32 7.85 -1.40
CA LEU A 247 -23.23 7.74 -0.25
C LEU A 247 -23.70 9.11 0.28
N ILE A 248 -22.80 10.11 0.32
CA ILE A 248 -23.14 11.48 0.73
C ILE A 248 -24.11 12.11 -0.28
N VAL A 249 -23.85 11.95 -1.58
CA VAL A 249 -24.70 12.51 -2.63
C VAL A 249 -26.08 11.89 -2.59
N GLU A 250 -26.18 10.56 -2.50
CA GLU A 250 -27.45 9.84 -2.43
C GLU A 250 -28.28 10.25 -1.20
N THR A 251 -27.67 10.23 -0.01
CA THR A 251 -28.35 10.63 1.23
C THR A 251 -28.70 12.11 1.25
N GLY A 252 -27.87 12.98 0.66
CA GLY A 252 -28.15 14.40 0.52
C GLY A 252 -29.35 14.68 -0.39
N ILE A 253 -29.44 13.99 -1.53
CA ILE A 253 -30.61 14.07 -2.41
C ILE A 253 -31.86 13.60 -1.66
N ALA A 254 -31.81 12.43 -1.00
CA ALA A 254 -32.96 11.89 -0.27
C ALA A 254 -33.41 12.80 0.90
N ALA A 255 -32.49 13.51 1.55
CA ALA A 255 -32.77 14.38 2.69
C ALA A 255 -33.32 15.77 2.29
N TYR A 256 -32.94 16.29 1.13
CA TYR A 256 -33.14 17.71 0.78
C TYR A 256 -33.76 17.99 -0.59
N ALA A 257 -33.89 17.00 -1.49
CA ALA A 257 -34.64 17.13 -2.75
C ALA A 257 -36.10 16.71 -2.59
#